data_AF-A0A9N9IWT8-F1
#
_entry.id   AF-A0A9N9IWT8-F1
#
_cell.length_a   1.000
_cell.length_b   1.000
_cell.length_c   1.000
_cell.angle_alpha   90.00
_cell.angle_beta   90.00
_cell.angle_gamma   90.00
#
_symmetry.space_group_name_H-M   'P 1'
#
loop_
_entity.id
_entity.type
_entity.pdbx_description
1 polymer ?
#
loop_
_entity_poly.entity_id
_entity_poly.type
_entity_poly.pdbx_seq_one_letter_code
_entity_poly.pdbx_strand_id
1 'polypeptide(L)'
;PLSLEKITKWQYQYNKIKVNDMPFHSKHLNTPGCVAIDIRPCFMKLYSKAEKSSLAFYLNECGLESKMDMPFHRMFKYYGRALRETNATTAEQMHEVAKYCMIDALSCQRLMVKRNAINEYREMASVAFISLYDSHYFAVGMKVRNLLNA
;
A
#
# COMPACT_ATOMS: atom_id res chain seq x y z
N PRO A 1 -12.94 24.17 0.08
CA PRO A 1 -12.79 22.88 0.78
C PRO A 1 -14.02 21.98 0.55
N LEU A 2 -13.84 20.76 0.07
CA LEU A 2 -14.95 19.78 -0.01
C LEU A 2 -15.41 19.43 1.41
N SER A 3 -16.71 19.36 1.65
CA SER A 3 -17.23 18.88 2.94
C SER A 3 -16.83 17.42 3.14
N LEU A 4 -16.61 17.01 4.39
CA LEU A 4 -16.26 15.62 4.75
C LEU A 4 -17.23 14.62 4.11
N GLU A 5 -18.51 14.98 4.07
CA GLU A 5 -19.61 14.23 3.45
C GLU A 5 -19.45 14.04 1.93
N LYS A 6 -18.95 15.04 1.21
CA LYS A 6 -18.66 14.91 -0.23
C LYS A 6 -17.46 13.99 -0.49
N ILE A 7 -16.43 14.07 0.37
CA ILE A 7 -15.23 13.23 0.27
C ILE A 7 -15.58 11.77 0.52
N THR A 8 -16.28 11.47 1.61
CA THR A 8 -16.69 10.10 1.94
C THR A 8 -17.69 9.52 0.96
N LYS A 9 -18.58 10.35 0.39
CA LYS A 9 -19.59 9.88 -0.57
C LYS A 9 -19.05 9.62 -1.97
N TRP A 10 -18.15 10.48 -2.48
CA TRP A 10 -17.77 10.46 -3.89
C TRP A 10 -16.32 10.08 -4.16
N GLN A 11 -15.42 10.37 -3.22
CA GLN A 11 -13.99 10.14 -3.43
C GLN A 11 -13.52 8.86 -2.73
N TYR A 12 -14.15 8.43 -1.65
CA TYR A 12 -13.80 7.15 -1.02
C TYR A 12 -14.28 5.97 -1.88
N GLN A 13 -13.36 5.05 -2.17
CA GLN A 13 -13.61 3.87 -2.99
C GLN A 13 -13.36 2.59 -2.21
N TYR A 14 -14.19 1.59 -2.49
CA TYR A 14 -14.07 0.24 -1.96
C TYR A 14 -14.00 -0.75 -3.11
N ASN A 15 -12.80 -1.25 -3.40
CA ASN A 15 -12.55 -2.13 -4.54
C ASN A 15 -12.15 -3.52 -4.10
N LYS A 16 -12.64 -4.53 -4.83
CA LYS A 16 -12.22 -5.93 -4.67
C LYS A 16 -11.11 -6.22 -5.67
N ILE A 17 -9.90 -6.39 -5.18
CA ILE A 17 -8.76 -6.82 -6.00
C ILE A 17 -8.71 -8.34 -5.94
N LYS A 18 -8.76 -9.01 -7.08
CA LYS A 18 -8.53 -10.46 -7.13
C LYS A 18 -7.05 -10.74 -6.85
N VAL A 19 -6.77 -11.49 -5.80
CA VAL A 19 -5.43 -11.93 -5.41
C VAL A 19 -5.48 -13.46 -5.29
N ASN A 20 -4.97 -14.15 -6.30
CA ASN A 20 -5.16 -15.60 -6.46
C ASN A 20 -6.67 -15.93 -6.46
N ASP A 21 -7.11 -16.91 -5.66
CA ASP A 21 -8.51 -17.29 -5.54
C ASP A 21 -9.26 -16.51 -4.44
N MET A 22 -8.57 -15.59 -3.74
CA MET A 22 -9.15 -14.82 -2.65
C MET A 22 -9.32 -13.33 -3.01
N PRO A 23 -10.46 -12.71 -2.68
CA PRO A 23 -10.61 -11.28 -2.84
C PRO A 23 -9.81 -10.53 -1.75
N PHE A 24 -9.03 -9.54 -2.15
CA PHE A 24 -8.47 -8.53 -1.25
C PHE A 24 -9.29 -7.25 -1.35
N HIS A 25 -9.72 -6.72 -0.20
CA HIS A 25 -10.53 -5.51 -0.15
C HIS A 25 -9.63 -4.28 0.05
N SER A 26 -9.53 -3.45 -0.99
CA SER A 26 -8.80 -2.19 -0.95
C SER A 26 -9.74 -1.03 -0.67
N LYS A 27 -9.36 -0.21 0.29
CA LYS A 27 -10.02 1.06 0.66
C LYS A 27 -9.07 2.19 0.32
N HIS A 28 -9.49 3.12 -0.52
CA HIS A 28 -8.63 4.24 -0.92
C HIS A 28 -9.43 5.47 -1.30
N LEU A 29 -8.74 6.61 -1.35
CA LEU A 29 -9.28 7.86 -1.84
C LEU A 29 -8.99 7.99 -3.34
N ASN A 30 -10.04 8.09 -4.15
CA ASN A 30 -9.96 8.48 -5.55
C ASN A 30 -9.62 9.97 -5.64
N THR A 31 -8.33 10.23 -5.84
CA THR A 31 -7.80 11.57 -6.03
C THR A 31 -7.51 11.75 -7.52
N PRO A 32 -8.18 12.68 -8.22
CA PRO A 32 -7.96 12.90 -9.64
C PRO A 32 -6.47 13.11 -9.97
N GLY A 33 -5.98 12.39 -10.98
CA GLY A 33 -4.56 12.40 -11.36
C GLY A 33 -3.65 11.50 -10.53
N CYS A 34 -4.17 10.79 -9.52
CA CYS A 34 -3.41 9.84 -8.72
C CYS A 34 -4.05 8.46 -8.75
N VAL A 35 -3.21 7.42 -8.82
CA VAL A 35 -3.64 6.03 -8.66
C VAL A 35 -3.09 5.51 -7.34
N ALA A 36 -3.98 5.19 -6.40
CA ALA A 36 -3.58 4.51 -5.18
C ALA A 36 -3.18 3.07 -5.53
N ILE A 37 -2.01 2.63 -5.06
CA ILE A 37 -1.52 1.25 -5.27
C ILE A 37 -1.15 0.72 -3.90
N ASP A 38 -1.89 -0.28 -3.44
CA ASP A 38 -1.56 -0.99 -2.21
C ASP A 38 -0.52 -2.08 -2.53
N ILE A 39 0.61 -2.02 -1.83
CA ILE A 39 1.75 -2.91 -2.02
C ILE A 39 1.41 -4.32 -1.56
N ARG A 40 0.57 -4.46 -0.52
CA ARG A 40 0.24 -5.78 0.02
C ARG A 40 -0.44 -6.68 -1.01
N PRO A 41 -1.56 -6.31 -1.67
CA PRO A 41 -2.17 -7.14 -2.71
C PRO A 41 -1.29 -7.29 -3.95
N CYS A 42 -0.42 -6.31 -4.25
CA CYS A 42 0.58 -6.45 -5.31
C CYS A 42 1.54 -7.61 -5.00
N PHE A 43 2.13 -7.62 -3.81
CA PHE A 43 3.06 -8.66 -3.39
C PHE A 43 2.39 -10.00 -3.10
N MET A 44 1.14 -10.02 -2.64
CA MET A 44 0.38 -11.26 -2.52
C MET A 44 0.12 -11.93 -3.89
N LYS A 45 0.04 -11.16 -4.99
CA LYS A 45 -0.03 -11.73 -6.35
C LYS A 45 1.33 -12.30 -6.77
N LEU A 46 2.43 -11.60 -6.48
CA LEU A 46 3.79 -12.05 -6.79
C LEU A 46 4.20 -13.30 -5.99
N TYR A 47 3.81 -13.34 -4.72
CA TYR A 47 4.10 -14.42 -3.76
C TYR A 47 2.83 -15.21 -3.44
N SER A 48 2.17 -15.72 -4.47
CA SER A 48 0.83 -16.31 -4.37
C SER A 48 0.69 -17.51 -3.43
N LYS A 49 1.80 -18.22 -3.18
CA LYS A 49 1.87 -19.40 -2.32
C LYS A 49 2.30 -19.10 -0.89
N ALA A 50 2.64 -17.84 -0.58
CA ALA A 50 3.11 -17.48 0.74
C ALA A 50 1.95 -17.41 1.74
N GLU A 51 2.13 -18.04 2.90
CA GLU A 51 1.16 -17.96 4.01
C GLU A 51 1.19 -16.59 4.70
N LYS A 52 2.33 -15.90 4.63
CA LYS A 52 2.56 -14.60 5.27
C LYS A 52 2.46 -13.47 4.23
N SER A 53 1.96 -12.33 4.68
CA SER A 53 1.82 -11.12 3.84
C SER A 53 2.22 -9.83 4.57
N SER A 54 3.10 -9.94 5.57
CA SER A 54 3.56 -8.76 6.32
C SER A 54 4.66 -8.01 5.55
N LEU A 55 4.81 -6.71 5.85
CA LEU A 55 5.89 -5.91 5.25
C LEU A 55 7.26 -6.53 5.54
N ALA A 56 7.51 -6.94 6.80
CA ALA A 56 8.76 -7.58 7.21
C ALA A 56 9.04 -8.88 6.43
N PHE A 57 8.01 -9.70 6.19
CA PHE A 57 8.13 -10.90 5.37
C PHE A 57 8.58 -10.56 3.96
N TYR A 58 7.91 -9.63 3.28
CA TYR A 58 8.28 -9.26 1.90
C TYR A 58 9.65 -8.57 1.78
N LEU A 59 10.07 -7.79 2.79
CA LEU A 59 11.41 -7.22 2.84
C LEU A 59 12.48 -8.32 2.87
N ASN A 60 12.29 -9.32 3.73
CA ASN A 60 13.18 -10.47 3.81
C ASN A 60 13.21 -11.28 2.50
N GLU A 61 12.05 -11.56 1.91
CA GLU A 61 11.93 -12.24 0.61
C GLU A 61 12.58 -11.47 -0.55
N CYS A 62 12.80 -10.16 -0.39
CA CYS A 62 13.46 -9.32 -1.38
C CYS A 62 14.94 -9.05 -1.04
N GLY A 63 15.46 -9.61 0.05
CA GLY A 63 16.83 -9.35 0.53
C GLY A 63 17.05 -7.88 0.89
N LEU A 64 16.00 -7.18 1.34
CA LEU A 64 16.06 -5.80 1.79
C LEU A 64 16.26 -5.74 3.30
N GLU A 65 16.86 -4.65 3.77
CA GLU A 65 17.06 -4.39 5.20
C GLU A 65 15.74 -4.53 5.97
N SER A 66 15.82 -5.19 7.11
CA SER A 66 14.64 -5.46 7.93
C SER A 66 14.07 -4.18 8.52
N LYS A 67 12.74 -4.17 8.64
CA LYS A 67 11.99 -3.13 9.32
C LYS A 67 12.45 -2.99 10.79
N MET A 68 12.43 -1.76 11.30
CA MET A 68 12.53 -1.50 12.74
C MET A 68 11.24 -1.99 13.44
N ASP A 69 11.35 -2.86 14.44
CA ASP A 69 10.17 -3.33 15.18
C ASP A 69 9.81 -2.36 16.31
N MET A 70 8.60 -1.80 16.26
CA MET A 70 8.03 -0.98 17.32
C MET A 70 6.65 -1.54 17.67
N PRO A 71 6.50 -2.24 18.81
CA PRO A 71 5.20 -2.72 19.25
C PRO A 71 4.21 -1.57 19.42
N PHE A 72 2.96 -1.76 18.99
CA PHE A 72 1.94 -0.70 18.99
C PHE A 72 1.72 -0.09 20.39
N HIS A 73 1.79 -0.90 21.45
CA HIS A 73 1.63 -0.42 22.83
C HIS A 73 2.75 0.54 23.23
N ARG A 74 3.97 0.36 22.72
CA ARG A 74 5.10 1.26 22.95
C ARG A 74 4.87 2.60 22.24
N MET A 75 4.43 2.54 20.98
CA MET A 75 4.10 3.74 20.20
C MET A 75 2.98 4.56 20.88
N PHE A 76 1.89 3.91 21.30
CA PHE A 76 0.79 4.60 22.01
C PHE A 76 1.23 5.19 23.35
N LYS A 77 2.11 4.50 24.08
CA LYS A 77 2.70 5.03 25.31
C LYS A 77 3.50 6.30 25.05
N TYR A 78 4.27 6.36 23.96
CA TYR A 78 5.05 7.56 23.58
C TYR A 78 4.14 8.72 23.20
N TYR A 79 3.15 8.49 22.34
CA TYR A 79 2.14 9.52 22.03
C TYR A 79 1.44 10.03 23.29
N GLY A 80 0.98 9.12 24.16
CA GLY A 80 0.28 9.47 25.40
C GLY A 80 1.14 10.30 26.35
N ARG A 81 2.46 10.11 26.37
CA ARG A 81 3.41 10.93 27.14
C ARG A 81 3.63 12.29 26.50
N ALA A 82 3.87 12.33 25.19
CA ALA A 82 4.12 13.56 24.44
C ALA A 82 2.91 14.53 24.49
N LEU A 83 1.69 14.01 24.60
CA LEU A 83 0.48 14.83 24.79
C LEU A 83 0.39 15.49 26.17
N ARG A 84 1.03 14.92 27.18
CA ARG A 84 0.98 15.43 28.56
C ARG A 84 2.12 16.42 28.83
N GLU A 85 3.30 16.11 28.33
CA GLU A 85 4.52 16.85 28.65
C GLU A 85 5.46 16.93 27.45
N THR A 86 6.03 18.11 27.24
CA THR A 86 7.07 18.35 26.22
C THR A 86 8.42 18.56 26.91
N ASN A 87 9.28 17.55 26.86
CA ASN A 87 10.63 17.57 27.41
C ASN A 87 11.58 16.76 26.53
N ALA A 88 12.88 16.76 26.86
CA ALA A 88 13.90 16.06 26.06
C ALA A 88 13.57 14.57 25.87
N THR A 89 13.09 13.89 26.92
CA THR A 89 12.73 12.47 26.87
C THR A 89 11.52 12.21 25.97
N THR A 90 10.47 13.04 26.02
CA THR A 90 9.31 12.87 25.13
C THR A 90 9.64 13.24 23.68
N ALA A 91 10.55 14.20 23.47
CA ALA A 91 11.07 14.52 22.13
C ALA A 91 11.86 13.34 21.52
N GLU A 92 12.72 12.69 22.29
CA GLU A 92 13.47 11.50 21.84
C GLU A 92 12.54 10.32 21.51
N GLN A 93 11.53 10.08 22.35
CA GLN A 93 10.51 9.06 22.10
C GLN A 93 9.73 9.32 20.81
N MET A 94 9.34 10.58 20.56
CA MET A 94 8.68 10.96 19.31
C MET A 94 9.60 10.88 18.10
N HIS A 95 10.90 11.14 18.27
CA HIS A 95 11.91 10.91 17.25
C HIS A 95 12.00 9.42 16.86
N GLU A 96 11.97 8.50 17.83
CA GLU A 96 11.92 7.06 17.55
C GLU A 96 10.67 6.68 16.72
N VAL A 97 9.50 7.20 17.09
CA VAL A 97 8.24 6.96 16.33
C VAL A 97 8.36 7.50 14.90
N ALA A 98 8.88 8.72 14.74
CA ALA A 98 9.07 9.31 13.42
C ALA A 98 10.02 8.47 12.56
N LYS A 99 11.15 8.03 13.11
CA LYS A 99 12.13 7.18 12.43
C LYS A 99 11.50 5.84 11.99
N TYR A 100 10.72 5.21 12.86
CA TYR A 100 9.97 3.99 12.54
C TYR A 100 9.02 4.22 11.34
N CYS A 101 8.19 5.27 11.40
CA CYS A 101 7.24 5.59 10.32
C CYS A 101 7.94 5.88 8.98
N MET A 102 9.06 6.61 9.02
CA MET A 102 9.87 6.90 7.82
C MET A 102 10.43 5.62 7.20
N ILE A 103 10.98 4.72 8.01
CA ILE A 103 11.54 3.44 7.53
C ILE A 103 10.44 2.57 6.92
N ASP A 104 9.26 2.48 7.54
CA ASP A 104 8.13 1.71 7.01
C ASP A 104 7.64 2.27 5.66
N ALA A 105 7.47 3.59 5.57
CA ALA A 105 7.05 4.25 4.34
C ALA A 105 8.08 4.06 3.21
N LEU A 106 9.37 4.19 3.51
CA LEU A 106 10.44 3.97 2.54
C LEU A 106 10.55 2.50 2.11
N SER A 107 10.38 1.57 3.05
CA SER A 107 10.42 0.12 2.80
C SER A 107 9.38 -0.30 1.78
N CYS A 108 8.17 0.24 1.90
CA CYS A 108 7.10 0.10 0.92
C CYS A 108 7.55 0.53 -0.50
N GLN A 109 8.20 1.69 -0.64
CA GLN A 109 8.71 2.16 -1.93
C GLN A 109 9.85 1.28 -2.45
N ARG A 110 10.79 0.88 -1.59
CA ARG A 110 11.91 -0.02 -1.93
C ARG A 110 11.40 -1.34 -2.51
N LEU A 111 10.34 -1.90 -1.93
CA LEU A 111 9.69 -3.11 -2.45
C LEU A 111 9.16 -2.92 -3.87
N MET A 112 8.41 -1.83 -4.11
CA MET A 112 7.86 -1.53 -5.44
C MET A 112 8.95 -1.37 -6.50
N VAL A 113 10.06 -0.72 -6.15
CA VAL A 113 11.23 -0.56 -7.03
C VAL A 113 11.92 -1.92 -7.26
N LYS A 114 12.18 -2.68 -6.20
CA LYS A 114 12.88 -3.98 -6.26
C LYS A 114 12.18 -4.99 -7.16
N ARG A 115 10.85 -4.98 -7.20
CA ARG A 115 10.02 -5.86 -8.04
C ARG A 115 9.53 -5.19 -9.32
N ASN A 116 9.94 -3.96 -9.61
CA ASN A 116 9.51 -3.21 -10.80
C ASN A 116 7.98 -3.16 -11.00
N ALA A 117 7.22 -3.24 -9.91
CA ALA A 117 5.79 -3.58 -9.95
C ALA A 117 4.94 -2.54 -10.69
N ILE A 118 5.31 -1.26 -10.61
CA ILE A 118 4.58 -0.19 -11.33
C ILE A 118 4.73 -0.37 -12.85
N ASN A 119 5.93 -0.73 -13.32
CA ASN A 119 6.18 -0.87 -14.74
C ASN A 119 5.45 -2.10 -15.32
N GLU A 120 5.31 -3.18 -14.55
CA GLU A 120 4.45 -4.32 -14.95
C GLU A 120 3.00 -3.89 -15.17
N TYR A 121 2.45 -3.06 -14.28
CA TYR A 121 1.11 -2.51 -14.43
C TYR A 121 1.01 -1.56 -15.63
N ARG A 122 2.03 -0.73 -15.88
CA ARG A 122 2.08 0.16 -17.05
C ARG A 122 2.15 -0.60 -18.37
N GLU A 123 2.95 -1.65 -18.44
CA GLU A 123 3.06 -2.51 -19.61
C GLU A 123 1.71 -3.18 -19.90
N MET A 124 1.10 -3.77 -18.87
CA MET A 124 -0.21 -4.38 -18.99
C MET A 124 -1.30 -3.38 -19.43
N ALA A 125 -1.26 -2.16 -18.90
CA ALA A 125 -2.16 -1.08 -19.29
C ALA A 125 -1.98 -0.71 -20.77
N SER A 126 -0.72 -0.60 -21.22
CA SER A 126 -0.37 -0.28 -22.61
C SER A 126 -0.81 -1.37 -23.58
N VAL A 127 -0.56 -2.65 -23.25
CA VAL A 127 -0.92 -3.78 -24.12
C VAL A 127 -2.43 -3.92 -24.23
N ALA A 128 -3.15 -3.85 -23.11
CA ALA A 128 -4.60 -4.06 -23.09
C ALA A 128 -5.44 -2.80 -23.37
N PHE A 129 -4.81 -1.65 -23.69
CA PHE A 129 -5.50 -0.37 -23.88
C PHE A 129 -6.45 -0.01 -22.73
N ILE A 130 -5.97 -0.16 -21.50
CA ILE A 130 -6.72 0.18 -20.27
C ILE A 130 -5.95 1.22 -19.44
N SER A 131 -6.62 1.80 -18.44
CA SER A 131 -5.95 2.71 -17.52
C SER A 131 -4.99 1.95 -16.58
N LEU A 132 -4.01 2.66 -16.01
CA LEU A 132 -3.15 2.12 -14.95
C LEU A 132 -3.98 1.67 -13.73
N TYR A 133 -5.03 2.42 -13.40
CA TYR A 133 -5.98 2.05 -12.34
C TYR A 133 -6.59 0.67 -12.63
N ASP A 134 -7.09 0.46 -13.84
CA ASP A 134 -7.74 -0.80 -14.19
C ASP A 134 -6.76 -1.98 -14.19
N SER A 135 -5.53 -1.72 -14.60
CA SER A 135 -4.47 -2.75 -14.60
C SER A 135 -4.18 -3.32 -13.20
N HIS A 136 -4.29 -2.47 -12.16
CA HIS A 136 -4.05 -2.82 -10.76
C HIS A 136 -5.29 -3.42 -10.08
N TYR A 137 -6.44 -2.75 -10.23
CA TYR A 137 -7.67 -3.07 -9.50
C TYR A 137 -8.50 -4.19 -10.14
N PHE A 138 -8.52 -4.31 -11.47
CA PHE A 138 -9.36 -5.30 -12.16
C PHE A 138 -8.59 -6.57 -12.57
N ALA A 139 -9.36 -7.65 -12.71
CA ALA A 139 -8.86 -8.96 -13.08
C ALA A 139 -8.51 -9.04 -14.59
N VAL A 140 -7.75 -10.08 -14.96
CA VAL A 140 -7.28 -10.32 -16.33
C VAL A 140 -8.42 -10.39 -17.35
N GLY A 141 -9.61 -10.88 -16.97
CA GLY A 141 -10.77 -10.96 -17.87
C GLY A 141 -11.18 -9.62 -18.49
N MET A 142 -11.08 -8.50 -17.74
CA MET A 142 -11.33 -7.17 -18.30
C MET A 142 -10.29 -6.80 -19.37
N LYS A 143 -9.03 -7.16 -19.13
CA LYS A 143 -7.90 -6.88 -20.02
C LYS A 143 -8.06 -7.63 -21.34
N VAL A 144 -8.44 -8.91 -21.26
CA VAL A 144 -8.74 -9.76 -22.42
C VAL A 144 -9.93 -9.23 -23.20
N ARG A 145 -10.99 -8.78 -22.52
CA ARG A 145 -12.18 -8.22 -23.17
C ARG A 145 -11.82 -7.01 -24.04
N ASN A 146 -11.05 -6.06 -23.49
CA ASN A 146 -10.59 -4.90 -24.25
C ASN A 146 -9.72 -5.29 -25.45
N LEU A 147 -8.84 -6.29 -25.31
CA LEU A 147 -8.01 -6.78 -26.41
C LEU A 147 -8.81 -7.43 -27.55
N LEU A 148 -9.87 -8.16 -27.21
CA LEU A 148 -10.67 -8.92 -28.18
C LEU A 148 -11.83 -8.12 -28.78
N ASN A 149 -12.02 -6.84 -28.41
CA ASN A 149 -13.20 -6.04 -28.75
C ASN A 149 -14.53 -6.78 -28.43
N ALA A 150 -14.54 -7.57 -27.36
CA ALA A 150 -15.64 -8.47 -26.99
C ALA A 150 -16.55 -7.92 -25.88
#